data_AF-A0A9D5P0Z2-F1
#
_entry.id   AF-A0A9D5P0Z2-F1
#
_cell.length_a   1.000
_cell.length_b   1.000
_cell.length_c   1.000
_cell.angle_alpha   90.00
_cell.angle_beta   90.00
_cell.angle_gamma   90.00
#
_symmetry.space_group_name_H-M   'P 1'
#
loop_
_entity.id
_entity.type
_entity.pdbx_description
1 polymer ?
#
loop_
_entity_poly.entity_id
_entity_poly.type
_entity_poly.pdbx_seq_one_letter_code
_entity_poly.pdbx_strand_id
1 'polypeptide(L)'
;MKSVRNITFFMAFMLTMTTLSVSAKNIMVPKAYMFGFVASFNDSIVYFTDIQAVDSVWVQEKKKLLAGRSNYSYQLREFFTNTYNMPNRTCVVISDLNRHKLEKKFLKMKKQYAEKGAKKYEVHYINSSEFRFHPVNMEESNNKPTAVTPKNSKAGKPKKSKKKKKK
;
A
#
# COMPACT_ATOMS: atom_id res chain seq x y z
N MET A 1 -56.41 -14.24 4.60
CA MET A 1 -55.76 -14.07 3.28
C MET A 1 -54.87 -12.81 3.14
N LYS A 2 -55.15 -11.68 3.82
CA LYS A 2 -54.34 -10.44 3.71
C LYS A 2 -52.90 -10.57 4.25
N SER A 3 -52.70 -11.33 5.34
CA SER A 3 -51.38 -11.53 5.96
C SER A 3 -50.42 -12.35 5.08
N VAL A 4 -50.92 -13.43 4.45
CA VAL A 4 -50.12 -14.27 3.54
C VAL A 4 -49.62 -13.45 2.34
N ARG A 5 -50.50 -12.61 1.76
CA ARG A 5 -50.13 -11.73 0.63
C ARG A 5 -49.03 -10.74 1.00
N ASN A 6 -49.06 -10.16 2.20
CA ASN A 6 -48.03 -9.23 2.69
C ASN A 6 -46.71 -9.95 2.99
N ILE A 7 -46.75 -11.20 3.48
CA ILE A 7 -45.57 -12.04 3.68
C ILE A 7 -44.93 -12.41 2.33
N THR A 8 -45.73 -12.72 1.31
CA THR A 8 -45.22 -12.97 -0.05
C THR A 8 -44.55 -11.73 -0.64
N PHE A 9 -45.10 -10.53 -0.41
CA PHE A 9 -44.47 -9.28 -0.83
C PHE A 9 -43.14 -9.00 -0.10
N PHE A 10 -43.05 -9.27 1.20
CA PHE A 10 -41.81 -9.13 1.97
C PHE A 10 -40.73 -10.14 1.53
N MET A 11 -41.11 -11.38 1.23
CA MET A 11 -40.20 -12.42 0.76
C MET A 11 -39.67 -12.11 -0.66
N ALA A 12 -40.51 -11.54 -1.53
CA ALA A 12 -40.11 -11.08 -2.87
C ALA A 12 -39.17 -9.87 -2.84
N PHE A 13 -39.33 -8.96 -1.87
CA PHE A 13 -38.44 -7.80 -1.69
C PHE A 13 -37.03 -8.20 -1.17
N MET A 14 -36.95 -9.27 -0.38
CA MET A 14 -35.69 -9.80 0.13
C MET A 14 -34.84 -10.50 -0.96
N LEU A 15 -35.48 -11.00 -2.02
CA LEU A 15 -34.81 -11.73 -3.11
C LEU A 15 -34.16 -10.83 -4.18
N THR A 16 -34.51 -9.54 -4.24
CA THR A 16 -33.95 -8.59 -5.23
C THR A 16 -32.65 -7.92 -4.78
N MET A 17 -32.21 -8.12 -3.54
CA MET A 17 -30.94 -7.63 -3.01
C MET A 17 -29.77 -8.59 -3.33
N THR A 18 -29.75 -9.17 -4.54
CA THR A 18 -28.54 -9.85 -5.02
C THR A 18 -27.51 -8.79 -5.38
N THR A 19 -26.51 -8.62 -4.52
CA THR A 19 -25.43 -7.67 -4.71
C THR A 19 -24.67 -8.01 -5.99
N LEU A 20 -24.81 -7.17 -7.02
CA LEU A 20 -23.95 -7.21 -8.21
C LEU A 20 -22.50 -7.05 -7.74
N SER A 21 -21.75 -8.15 -7.81
CA SER A 21 -20.31 -8.12 -7.57
C SER A 21 -19.66 -7.33 -8.71
N VAL A 22 -19.37 -6.05 -8.47
CA VAL A 22 -18.64 -5.21 -9.42
C VAL A 22 -17.20 -5.70 -9.46
N SER A 23 -16.91 -6.59 -10.41
CA SER A 23 -15.53 -6.92 -10.76
C SER A 23 -14.89 -5.71 -11.43
N ALA A 24 -13.81 -5.21 -10.84
CA ALA A 24 -13.07 -4.08 -11.36
C ALA A 24 -12.09 -4.56 -12.42
N LYS A 25 -12.36 -4.23 -13.69
CA LYS A 25 -11.41 -4.49 -14.78
C LYS A 25 -10.19 -3.60 -14.63
N ASN A 26 -9.01 -4.21 -14.66
CA ASN A 26 -7.73 -3.51 -14.69
C ASN A 26 -7.28 -3.35 -16.14
N ILE A 27 -6.82 -2.15 -16.48
CA ILE A 27 -6.23 -1.83 -17.78
C ILE A 27 -4.81 -1.32 -17.56
N MET A 28 -3.91 -1.62 -18.50
CA MET A 28 -2.57 -1.04 -18.48
C MET A 28 -2.59 0.33 -19.14
N VAL A 29 -1.99 1.32 -18.49
CA VAL A 29 -1.81 2.67 -19.02
C VAL A 29 -0.31 2.97 -19.17
N PRO A 30 0.07 3.78 -20.17
CA PRO A 30 1.47 3.97 -20.52
C PRO A 30 2.26 4.68 -19.43
N LYS A 31 1.64 5.58 -18.66
CA LYS A 31 2.32 6.40 -17.66
C LYS A 31 1.38 6.81 -16.53
N ALA A 32 1.87 6.76 -15.31
CA ALA A 32 1.28 7.45 -14.17
C ALA A 32 2.35 8.12 -13.34
N TYR A 33 1.92 9.03 -12.48
CA TYR A 33 2.79 9.72 -11.53
C TYR A 33 2.48 9.22 -10.13
N MET A 34 3.50 9.07 -9.30
CA MET A 34 3.32 8.67 -7.90
C MET A 34 4.40 9.23 -6.99
N PHE A 35 4.07 9.37 -5.71
CA PHE A 35 5.03 9.61 -4.64
C PHE A 35 4.69 8.71 -3.44
N GLY A 36 5.71 8.40 -2.65
CA GLY A 36 5.63 7.69 -1.38
C GLY A 36 5.53 8.64 -0.20
N PHE A 37 4.71 8.26 0.77
CA PHE A 37 4.65 8.85 2.10
C PHE A 37 4.90 7.74 3.12
N VAL A 38 5.87 7.96 4.01
CA VAL A 38 6.24 6.98 5.03
C VAL A 38 6.16 7.64 6.39
N ALA A 39 5.48 6.98 7.33
CA ALA A 39 5.33 7.47 8.70
C ALA A 39 5.39 6.31 9.69
N SER A 40 5.69 6.61 10.95
CA SER A 40 5.56 5.66 12.06
C SER A 40 4.51 6.15 13.03
N PHE A 41 3.83 5.23 13.71
CA PHE A 41 2.99 5.58 14.87
C PHE A 41 3.80 5.72 16.15
N ASN A 42 5.05 5.27 16.14
CA ASN A 42 5.92 5.22 17.31
C ASN A 42 6.87 6.43 17.38
N ASP A 43 6.94 7.23 16.31
CA ASP A 43 7.78 8.42 16.26
C ASP A 43 7.10 9.55 15.47
N SER A 44 7.67 10.74 15.57
CA SER A 44 7.24 11.94 14.86
C SER A 44 7.88 12.10 13.49
N ILE A 45 8.51 11.07 12.93
CA ILE A 45 9.30 11.19 11.70
C ILE A 45 8.47 10.77 10.50
N VAL A 46 8.41 11.64 9.50
CA VAL A 46 7.75 11.37 8.22
C VAL A 46 8.71 11.58 7.06
N TYR A 47 8.57 10.73 6.04
CA TYR A 47 9.35 10.82 4.81
C TYR A 47 8.44 11.02 3.62
N PHE A 48 8.89 11.85 2.70
CA PHE A 48 8.30 12.03 1.39
C PHE A 48 9.31 11.60 0.33
N THR A 49 8.91 10.77 -0.61
CA THR A 49 9.72 10.60 -1.83
C THR A 49 9.41 11.73 -2.81
N ASP A 50 10.32 11.94 -3.74
CA ASP A 50 10.02 12.72 -4.94
C ASP A 50 8.81 12.16 -5.71
N ILE A 51 8.20 13.03 -6.52
CA ILE A 51 7.19 12.63 -7.51
C ILE A 51 7.88 11.99 -8.70
N GLN A 52 7.56 10.74 -8.96
CA GLN A 52 8.14 9.92 -10.01
C GLN A 52 7.12 9.59 -11.08
N ALA A 53 7.56 9.56 -12.34
CA ALA A 53 6.80 8.98 -13.43
C ALA A 53 7.15 7.48 -13.51
N VAL A 54 6.13 6.65 -13.56
CA VAL A 54 6.27 5.19 -13.71
C VAL A 54 5.50 4.79 -14.96
N ASP A 55 6.21 4.09 -15.85
CA ASP A 55 5.64 3.63 -17.11
C ASP A 55 4.94 2.27 -16.94
N SER A 56 4.01 1.96 -17.84
CA SER A 56 3.29 0.67 -17.91
C SER A 56 2.66 0.25 -16.57
N VAL A 57 1.80 1.11 -16.03
CA VAL A 57 1.10 0.82 -14.77
C VAL A 57 -0.31 0.31 -15.01
N TRP A 58 -0.78 -0.58 -14.14
CA TRP A 58 -2.16 -1.04 -14.16
C TRP A 58 -3.06 -0.08 -13.37
N VAL A 59 -4.21 0.25 -13.93
CA VAL A 59 -5.25 1.06 -13.27
C VAL A 59 -6.62 0.41 -13.40
N GLN A 60 -7.45 0.61 -12.39
CA GLN A 60 -8.85 0.22 -12.43
C GLN A 60 -9.59 1.14 -13.40
N GLU A 61 -10.20 0.59 -14.45
CA GLU A 61 -10.82 1.34 -15.55
C GLU A 61 -11.88 2.34 -15.05
N LYS A 62 -12.78 1.88 -14.18
CA LYS A 62 -13.90 2.71 -13.67
C LYS A 62 -13.46 3.81 -12.72
N LYS A 63 -12.50 3.53 -11.83
CA LYS A 63 -12.08 4.46 -10.76
C LYS A 63 -10.84 5.28 -11.14
N LYS A 64 -10.15 4.91 -12.23
CA LYS A 64 -8.84 5.45 -12.63
C LYS A 64 -7.83 5.47 -11.48
N LEU A 65 -7.95 4.50 -10.58
CA LEU A 65 -7.05 4.31 -9.44
C LEU A 65 -5.98 3.30 -9.82
N LEU A 66 -4.76 3.52 -9.34
CA LEU A 66 -3.67 2.56 -9.47
C LEU A 66 -4.11 1.20 -8.93
N ALA A 67 -4.00 0.17 -9.77
CA ALA A 67 -4.12 -1.22 -9.34
C ALA A 67 -2.82 -1.62 -8.63
N GLY A 68 -2.85 -2.66 -7.79
CA GLY A 68 -1.65 -3.15 -7.07
C GLY A 68 -0.89 -2.09 -6.26
N ARG A 69 -1.60 -1.09 -5.69
CA ARG A 69 -1.02 -0.10 -4.77
C ARG A 69 -0.20 -0.73 -3.64
N SER A 70 -0.63 -1.90 -3.19
CA SER A 70 0.07 -2.72 -2.20
C SER A 70 1.48 -3.09 -2.62
N ASN A 71 1.71 -3.43 -3.90
CA ASN A 71 3.01 -3.83 -4.41
C ASN A 71 3.98 -2.64 -4.42
N TYR A 72 3.53 -1.45 -4.82
CA TYR A 72 4.35 -0.23 -4.76
C TYR A 72 4.65 0.18 -3.30
N SER A 73 3.65 0.09 -2.41
CA SER A 73 3.87 0.28 -0.96
C SER A 73 4.88 -0.72 -0.40
N TYR A 74 4.89 -1.96 -0.91
CA TYR A 74 5.84 -2.99 -0.52
C TYR A 74 7.26 -2.65 -0.97
N GLN A 75 7.46 -2.18 -2.21
CA GLN A 75 8.77 -1.72 -2.69
C GLN A 75 9.35 -0.63 -1.77
N LEU A 76 8.51 0.33 -1.38
CA LEU A 76 8.92 1.39 -0.46
C LEU A 76 9.24 0.84 0.94
N ARG A 77 8.45 -0.12 1.44
CA ARG A 77 8.71 -0.78 2.72
C ARG A 77 10.04 -1.54 2.72
N GLU A 78 10.33 -2.28 1.65
CA GLU A 78 11.59 -3.02 1.50
C GLU A 78 12.78 -2.08 1.48
N PHE A 79 12.68 -0.94 0.77
CA PHE A 79 13.72 0.09 0.81
C PHE A 79 13.98 0.59 2.24
N PHE A 80 12.94 0.91 3.01
CA PHE A 80 13.12 1.34 4.41
C PHE A 80 13.63 0.25 5.34
N THR A 81 13.23 -1.00 5.08
CA THR A 81 13.68 -2.16 5.84
C THR A 81 15.16 -2.41 5.60
N ASN A 82 15.62 -2.36 4.36
CA ASN A 82 16.97 -2.76 3.98
C ASN A 82 17.99 -1.61 4.11
N THR A 83 17.60 -0.38 3.77
CA THR A 83 18.53 0.77 3.75
C THR A 83 18.64 1.43 5.12
N TYR A 84 17.51 1.60 5.83
CA TYR A 84 17.48 2.30 7.11
C TYR A 84 17.23 1.39 8.32
N ASN A 85 17.04 0.08 8.10
CA ASN A 85 16.72 -0.87 9.16
C ASN A 85 15.44 -0.50 9.94
N MET A 86 14.44 0.06 9.23
CA MET A 86 13.16 0.54 9.79
C MET A 86 11.94 -0.22 9.23
N PRO A 87 11.74 -1.50 9.60
CA PRO A 87 10.70 -2.36 9.00
C PRO A 87 9.26 -2.00 9.39
N ASN A 88 9.07 -1.34 10.53
CA ASN A 88 7.75 -1.11 11.12
C ASN A 88 7.12 0.23 10.69
N ARG A 89 7.60 0.85 9.61
CA ARG A 89 7.01 2.08 9.10
C ARG A 89 5.82 1.81 8.17
N THR A 90 4.79 2.63 8.32
CA THR A 90 3.62 2.65 7.44
C THR A 90 4.00 3.33 6.13
N CYS A 91 4.03 2.56 5.03
CA CYS A 91 4.41 3.03 3.70
C CYS A 91 3.19 3.13 2.78
N VAL A 92 2.87 4.34 2.31
CA VAL A 92 1.71 4.61 1.46
C VAL A 92 2.16 5.22 0.15
N VAL A 93 1.63 4.70 -0.96
CA VAL A 93 1.84 5.28 -2.29
C VAL A 93 0.60 6.05 -2.73
N ILE A 94 0.83 7.29 -3.17
CA ILE A 94 -0.20 8.18 -3.69
C ILE A 94 0.12 8.40 -5.16
N SER A 95 -0.88 8.20 -6.01
CA SER A 95 -0.72 8.17 -7.46
C SER A 95 -1.84 8.90 -8.16
N ASP A 96 -1.55 9.43 -9.34
CA ASP A 96 -2.53 10.02 -10.25
C ASP A 96 -2.02 9.91 -11.69
N LEU A 97 -2.95 9.83 -12.65
CA LEU A 97 -2.60 9.88 -14.07
C LEU A 97 -2.18 11.28 -14.49
N ASN A 98 -2.72 12.31 -13.81
CA ASN A 98 -2.40 13.69 -14.08
C ASN A 98 -1.36 14.20 -13.07
N ARG A 99 -0.18 14.56 -13.58
CA ARG A 99 0.94 15.07 -12.78
C ARG A 99 0.54 16.26 -11.91
N HIS A 100 -0.13 17.25 -12.48
CA HIS A 100 -0.53 18.46 -11.75
C HIS A 100 -1.54 18.17 -10.63
N LYS A 101 -2.45 17.20 -10.82
CA LYS A 101 -3.35 16.75 -9.73
C LYS A 101 -2.56 16.09 -8.60
N LEU A 102 -1.54 15.31 -8.93
CA LEU A 102 -0.66 14.69 -7.94
C LEU A 102 0.20 15.73 -7.20
N GLU A 103 0.77 16.69 -7.91
CA GLU A 103 1.56 17.79 -7.34
C GLU A 103 0.74 18.60 -6.33
N LYS A 104 -0.54 18.87 -6.62
CA LYS A 104 -1.45 19.50 -5.65
C LYS A 104 -1.63 18.65 -4.38
N LYS A 105 -1.80 17.33 -4.51
CA LYS A 105 -1.91 16.41 -3.37
C LYS A 105 -0.62 16.37 -2.56
N PHE A 106 0.52 16.31 -3.23
CA PHE A 106 1.85 16.34 -2.63
C PHE A 106 2.05 17.63 -1.84
N LEU A 107 1.81 18.80 -2.45
CA LEU A 107 1.98 20.08 -1.80
C LEU A 107 1.02 20.25 -0.61
N LYS A 108 -0.22 19.77 -0.72
CA LYS A 108 -1.18 19.76 0.40
C LYS A 108 -0.65 18.95 1.58
N MET A 109 -0.11 17.75 1.34
CA MET A 109 0.47 16.93 2.40
C MET A 109 1.74 17.56 2.96
N LYS A 110 2.64 18.05 2.11
CA LYS A 110 3.85 18.75 2.54
C LYS A 110 3.50 19.93 3.45
N LYS A 111 2.53 20.77 3.08
CA LYS A 111 2.03 21.86 3.93
C LYS A 111 1.46 21.36 5.27
N GLN A 112 0.75 20.24 5.26
CA GLN A 112 0.17 19.67 6.47
C GLN A 112 1.24 19.20 7.47
N TYR A 113 2.30 18.54 7.00
CA TYR A 113 3.33 17.98 7.89
C TYR A 113 4.52 18.91 8.12
N ALA A 114 5.02 19.59 7.09
CA ALA A 114 6.21 20.45 7.17
C ALA A 114 5.92 21.88 7.63
N GLU A 115 4.75 22.46 7.33
CA GLU A 115 4.41 23.83 7.77
C GLU A 115 3.52 23.80 9.02
N LYS A 116 2.31 23.26 8.89
CA LYS A 116 1.33 23.21 9.99
C LYS A 116 1.77 22.26 11.10
N GLY A 117 2.46 21.20 10.72
CA GLY A 117 2.93 20.14 11.60
C GLY A 117 4.37 20.33 12.09
N ALA A 118 5.05 21.43 11.75
CA ALA A 118 6.50 21.60 11.97
C ALA A 118 6.95 21.36 13.42
N LYS A 119 6.10 21.69 14.41
CA LYS A 119 6.40 21.47 15.84
C LYS A 119 6.21 20.03 16.30
N LYS A 120 5.52 19.21 15.51
CA LYS A 120 5.10 17.84 15.84
C LYS A 120 5.78 16.78 15.00
N TYR A 121 6.26 17.14 13.81
CA TYR A 121 6.82 16.18 12.86
C TYR A 121 8.17 16.64 12.34
N GLU A 122 9.11 15.71 12.28
CA GLU A 122 10.35 15.86 11.54
C GLU A 122 10.13 15.31 10.12
N VAL A 123 10.42 16.13 9.11
CA VAL A 123 10.12 15.80 7.70
C VAL A 123 11.41 15.60 6.93
N HIS A 124 11.59 14.41 6.38
CA HIS A 124 12.68 14.09 5.46
C HIS A 124 12.19 13.87 4.03
N TYR A 125 13.08 14.12 3.07
CA TYR A 125 12.83 13.92 1.66
C TYR A 125 13.80 12.88 1.11
N ILE A 126 13.27 11.94 0.34
CA ILE A 126 14.04 10.91 -0.36
C ILE A 126 14.06 11.26 -1.84
N ASN A 127 15.26 11.48 -2.36
CA ASN A 127 15.47 11.82 -3.76
C ASN A 127 15.20 10.61 -4.66
N SER A 128 14.76 10.87 -5.88
CA SER A 128 14.68 9.90 -6.98
C SER A 128 16.01 9.19 -7.31
N SER A 129 17.16 9.68 -6.85
CA SER A 129 18.45 8.96 -6.95
C SER A 129 18.59 7.84 -5.93
N GLU A 130 17.96 7.97 -4.75
CA GLU A 130 18.05 6.99 -3.66
C GLU A 130 17.00 5.88 -3.80
N PHE A 131 15.81 6.23 -4.25
CA PHE A 131 14.70 5.30 -4.39
C PHE A 131 13.93 5.55 -5.69
N ARG A 132 13.60 4.48 -6.41
CA ARG A 132 12.73 4.52 -7.59
C ARG A 132 11.68 3.41 -7.56
N PHE A 133 10.47 3.76 -7.96
CA PHE A 133 9.42 2.77 -8.17
C PHE A 133 9.67 1.96 -9.45
N HIS A 134 9.45 0.66 -9.36
CA HIS A 134 9.50 -0.26 -10.50
C HIS A 134 8.09 -0.67 -10.93
N PRO A 135 7.81 -0.78 -12.24
CA PRO A 135 6.53 -1.26 -12.74
C PRO A 135 6.18 -2.63 -12.15
N VAL A 136 4.90 -2.81 -11.81
CA VAL A 136 4.37 -4.06 -11.25
C VAL A 136 3.56 -4.78 -12.31
N ASN A 137 3.94 -6.02 -12.63
CA ASN A 137 3.13 -6.88 -13.49
C ASN A 137 1.97 -7.50 -12.69
N MET A 138 0.74 -7.39 -13.18
CA MET A 138 -0.47 -7.90 -12.52
C MET A 138 -1.17 -9.04 -13.28
N GLU A 139 -0.64 -9.45 -14.43
CA GLU A 139 -1.23 -10.51 -15.27
C GLU A 139 -1.32 -11.86 -14.54
N GLU A 140 -0.45 -12.09 -13.56
CA GLU A 140 -0.34 -13.37 -12.84
C GLU A 140 -1.31 -13.51 -11.63
N SER A 141 -1.97 -12.42 -11.20
CA SER A 141 -2.75 -12.39 -9.95
C SER A 141 -4.22 -12.84 -10.06
N ASN A 142 -4.70 -13.22 -11.26
CA ASN A 142 -6.05 -13.74 -11.43
C ASN A 142 -6.21 -15.21 -10.97
N ASN A 143 -5.14 -15.88 -10.53
CA ASN A 143 -5.21 -17.18 -9.89
C ASN A 143 -4.72 -17.13 -8.43
N LYS A 144 -5.72 -17.23 -7.54
CA LYS A 144 -5.68 -17.62 -6.11
C LYS A 144 -5.44 -16.51 -5.06
N PRO A 145 -6.33 -16.38 -4.06
CA PRO A 145 -6.05 -15.63 -2.85
C PRO A 145 -5.10 -16.45 -1.96
N THR A 146 -3.82 -16.13 -1.95
CA THR A 146 -2.92 -16.60 -0.89
C THR A 146 -2.95 -15.60 0.26
N ALA A 147 -3.66 -15.99 1.32
CA ALA A 147 -3.40 -15.49 2.66
C ALA A 147 -1.90 -15.69 2.96
N VAL A 148 -1.15 -14.60 3.11
CA VAL A 148 0.20 -14.64 3.66
C VAL A 148 0.09 -14.78 5.17
N THR A 149 0.10 -16.03 5.64
CA THR A 149 0.41 -16.36 7.03
C THR A 149 1.90 -16.04 7.28
N PRO A 150 2.28 -15.44 8.43
CA PRO A 150 3.68 -15.14 8.71
C PRO A 150 4.47 -16.43 8.89
N LYS A 151 5.46 -16.67 8.02
CA LYS A 151 6.49 -17.68 8.29
C LYS A 151 7.41 -17.17 9.40
N ASN A 152 7.19 -17.68 10.60
CA ASN A 152 8.13 -17.62 11.73
C ASN A 152 9.50 -18.17 11.30
N SER A 153 10.48 -17.29 11.07
CA SER A 153 11.89 -17.66 11.09
C SER A 153 12.31 -17.83 12.55
N LYS A 154 12.53 -19.07 12.97
CA LYS A 154 13.09 -19.41 14.28
C LYS A 154 14.46 -18.74 14.43
N ALA A 155 14.54 -17.86 15.41
CA ALA A 155 15.78 -17.30 15.93
C ALA A 155 16.70 -18.41 16.46
N GLY A 156 17.92 -18.48 15.92
CA GLY A 156 19.04 -19.10 16.61
C GLY A 156 19.41 -18.26 17.83
N LYS A 157 19.44 -18.89 19.01
CA LYS A 157 20.01 -18.31 20.23
C LYS A 157 21.44 -18.84 20.46
N PRO A 158 22.30 -18.08 21.18
CA PRO A 158 23.76 -18.20 21.13
C PRO A 158 24.37 -19.22 22.10
N LYS A 159 25.65 -19.51 21.83
CA LYS A 159 26.63 -20.39 22.49
C LYS A 159 26.63 -20.35 24.03
N LYS A 160 26.78 -21.52 24.66
CA LYS A 160 27.40 -21.69 25.99
C LYS A 160 28.48 -22.77 25.95
N SER A 161 29.71 -22.36 26.28
CA SER A 161 30.90 -23.15 26.54
C SER A 161 30.83 -23.93 27.86
N LYS A 162 31.34 -25.18 27.89
CA LYS A 162 31.97 -25.87 29.05
C LYS A 162 32.54 -27.21 28.53
N LYS A 163 33.86 -27.37 28.35
CA LYS A 163 34.95 -27.70 29.31
C LYS A 163 35.27 -29.20 29.33
N LYS A 164 36.50 -29.52 28.88
CA LYS A 164 37.24 -30.80 28.91
C LYS A 164 37.11 -31.61 30.22
N LYS A 165 37.05 -32.94 30.09
CA LYS A 165 37.80 -34.00 30.82
C LYS A 165 37.38 -35.36 30.21
N LYS A 166 38.22 -36.08 29.46
CA LYS A 166 39.40 -36.89 29.82
C LYS A 166 39.08 -37.95 30.89
N LYS A 167 38.75 -39.16 30.45
CA LYS A 167 39.51 -40.38 30.76
C LYS A 167 39.14 -41.45 29.73
#